data_AF-A0A7W0KEX4-F1
#
_entry.id   AF-A0A7W0KEX4-F1
#
_cell.length_a   1.000
_cell.length_b   1.000
_cell.length_c   1.000
_cell.angle_alpha   90.00
_cell.angle_beta   90.00
_cell.angle_gamma   90.00
#
_symmetry.space_group_name_H-M   'P 1'
#
loop_
_entity.id
_entity.type
_entity.pdbx_description
1 polymer ?
#
loop_
_entity_poly.entity_id
_entity_poly.type
_entity_poly.pdbx_seq_one_letter_code
_entity_poly.pdbx_strand_id
1 'polypeptide(L)' 'GVYDIHSPRVPSTEEIAANLRATLTVLDAGRVWVNPDCGLKTRKAEESTAALRNMVAAAWEVRARLNRPAD' A
#
# COMPACT_ATOMS: atom_id res chain seq x y z
N GLY A 1 7.32 -2.47 4.59
CA GLY A 1 6.51 -1.66 3.67
C GLY A 1 5.39 -2.53 3.16
N VAL A 2 4.69 -2.08 2.11
CA VAL A 2 3.53 -2.78 1.54
C VAL A 2 3.75 -3.29 0.12
N TYR A 3 4.97 -3.10 -0.38
CA TYR A 3 5.38 -3.42 -1.75
C TYR A 3 6.82 -3.92 -1.74
N ASP A 4 7.01 -5.18 -2.14
CA ASP A 4 8.32 -5.82 -2.34
C ASP A 4 9.00 -5.28 -3.60
N ILE A 5 9.99 -4.42 -3.38
CA ILE A 5 10.77 -3.79 -4.46
C ILE A 5 11.80 -4.72 -5.10
N HIS A 6 12.04 -5.92 -4.54
CA HIS A 6 13.02 -6.86 -5.10
C HIS A 6 12.40 -7.72 -6.21
N SER A 7 11.07 -7.82 -6.25
CA SER A 7 10.32 -8.40 -7.36
C SER A 7 10.07 -7.36 -8.48
N PRO A 8 10.14 -7.75 -9.77
CA PRO A 8 9.68 -6.91 -10.88
C PRO A 8 8.15 -6.85 -11.00
N ARG A 9 7.43 -7.66 -10.21
CA ARG A 9 5.97 -7.71 -10.23
C ARG A 9 5.36 -6.40 -9.73
N VAL A 10 4.36 -5.91 -10.45
CA VAL A 10 3.50 -4.81 -9.99
C VAL A 10 2.36 -5.40 -9.14
N PRO A 11 2.31 -5.18 -7.83
CA PRO A 11 1.19 -5.64 -7.00
C PRO A 11 -0.10 -4.91 -7.36
N SER A 12 -1.25 -5.60 -7.25
CA SER A 12 -2.55 -4.96 -7.50
C SER A 12 -2.96 -4.06 -6.33
N THR A 13 -3.89 -3.14 -6.58
CA THR A 13 -4.47 -2.28 -5.53
C THR A 13 -5.12 -3.12 -4.43
N GLU A 14 -5.84 -4.18 -4.80
CA GLU A 14 -6.56 -5.06 -3.87
C GLU A 14 -5.60 -5.81 -2.94
N GLU A 15 -4.47 -6.30 -3.48
CA GLU A 15 -3.42 -6.97 -2.71
C GLU A 15 -2.83 -6.03 -1.65
N ILE A 16 -2.46 -4.82 -2.06
CA ILE A 16 -1.91 -3.80 -1.13
C ILE A 16 -2.97 -3.42 -0.08
N ALA A 17 -4.23 -3.23 -0.50
CA ALA A 17 -5.31 -2.88 0.41
C ALA A 17 -5.59 -4.00 1.42
N ALA A 18 -5.49 -5.26 1.02
CA ALA A 18 -5.62 -6.41 1.92
C ALA A 18 -4.50 -6.43 2.97
N ASN A 19 -3.25 -6.23 2.56
CA ASN A 19 -2.11 -6.16 3.47
C ASN A 19 -2.24 -4.97 4.45
N LEU A 20 -2.70 -3.81 3.95
CA LEU A 20 -2.91 -2.64 4.78
C LEU A 20 -4.04 -2.86 5.81
N ARG A 21 -5.16 -3.47 5.40
CA ARG A 21 -6.24 -3.86 6.33
C ARG A 21 -5.75 -4.84 7.39
N ALA A 22 -4.94 -5.83 7.02
CA ALA A 22 -4.33 -6.76 7.97
C ALA A 22 -3.38 -6.06 8.95
N THR A 23 -2.64 -5.05 8.50
CA THR A 23 -1.79 -4.24 9.39
C THR A 23 -2.63 -3.47 10.42
N LEU A 24 -3.77 -2.93 9.99
CA LEU A 24 -4.68 -2.14 10.82
C LEU A 24 -5.47 -2.97 11.85
N THR A 25 -5.44 -4.31 11.79
CA THR A 25 -6.00 -5.15 12.87
C THR A 25 -5.07 -5.21 14.08
N VAL A 26 -3.81 -4.80 13.93
CA VAL A 26 -2.77 -4.88 14.97
C VAL A 26 -2.26 -3.49 15.38
N LEU A 27 -2.20 -2.54 14.43
CA LEU A 27 -1.72 -1.18 14.66
C LEU A 27 -2.82 -0.14 14.43
N ASP A 28 -2.91 0.84 15.33
CA ASP A 28 -3.80 1.99 15.13
C ASP A 28 -3.45 2.76 13.86
N ALA A 29 -4.48 3.22 13.13
CA ALA A 29 -4.30 3.93 11.88
C ALA A 29 -3.38 5.17 11.98
N GLY A 30 -3.39 5.87 13.12
CA GLY A 30 -2.51 7.02 13.37
C GLY A 30 -1.02 6.69 13.46
N ARG A 31 -0.66 5.40 13.54
CA ARG A 31 0.72 4.91 13.64
C ARG A 31 1.22 4.24 12.35
N VAL A 32 0.37 4.13 11.33
CA VAL A 32 0.67 3.41 10.09
C VAL A 32 1.00 4.38 8.95
N TRP A 33 2.15 4.15 8.31
CA TRP A 33 2.55 4.79 7.05
C TRP A 33 2.53 3.77 5.92
N VAL A 34 2.19 4.23 4.71
CA VAL A 34 2.13 3.39 3.51
C VAL A 34 3.30 3.76 2.60
N ASN A 35 4.26 2.85 2.46
CA ASN A 35 5.49 3.04 1.69
C ASN A 35 6.02 1.69 1.14
N PRO A 36 6.86 1.71 0.08
CA PRO A 36 7.58 0.52 -0.38
C PRO A 36 8.51 -0.05 0.70
N ASP A 37 8.95 -1.30 0.52
CA ASP A 37 9.88 -1.95 1.44
C ASP A 37 11.25 -1.28 1.52
N CYS A 38 11.75 -0.78 0.39
CA CYS A 38 13.03 -0.08 0.31
C CYS A 38 13.04 0.92 -0.86
N GLY A 39 14.20 1.48 -1.17
CA GLY A 39 14.40 2.39 -2.30
C GLY A 39 14.18 1.72 -3.66
N LEU A 40 13.81 2.52 -4.66
CA LEU A 40 13.41 2.05 -6.00
C LEU A 40 14.56 2.03 -7.02
N LYS A 41 15.81 2.21 -6.59
CA LYS A 41 16.98 2.35 -7.49
C LYS A 41 17.14 1.18 -8.47
N THR A 42 16.72 -0.02 -8.06
CA THR A 42 16.86 -1.26 -8.85
C THR A 42 15.64 -1.59 -9.71
N ARG A 43 14.59 -0.75 -9.68
CA ARG A 43 13.34 -0.96 -10.43
C ARG A 43 13.29 -0.11 -11.69
N LYS A 44 12.54 -0.56 -12.70
CA LYS A 44 12.25 0.26 -13.88
C LYS A 44 11.25 1.35 -13.53
N ALA A 45 11.30 2.46 -14.27
CA ALA A 45 10.43 3.61 -14.01
C ALA A 45 8.95 3.27 -14.22
N GLU A 46 8.64 2.46 -15.21
CA GLU A 46 7.27 2.04 -15.57
C GLU A 46 6.69 1.14 -14.48
N GLU A 47 7.45 0.13 -14.04
CA GLU A 47 7.10 -0.78 -12.94
C GLU A 47 6.87 0.01 -11.65
N SER A 48 7.81 0.90 -11.31
CA SER A 48 7.75 1.73 -10.11
C SER A 48 6.53 2.64 -10.11
N THR A 49 6.26 3.31 -11.22
CA THR A 49 5.13 4.23 -11.35
C THR A 49 3.80 3.49 -11.22
N ALA A 50 3.68 2.30 -11.84
CA ALA A 50 2.48 1.48 -11.74
C ALA A 50 2.25 0.98 -10.29
N ALA A 51 3.30 0.47 -9.63
CA ALA A 51 3.21 0.00 -8.25
C ALA A 51 2.86 1.14 -7.27
N LEU A 52 3.46 2.33 -7.44
CA LEU A 52 3.17 3.49 -6.60
C LEU A 52 1.73 4.00 -6.81
N ARG A 53 1.21 3.99 -8.03
CA ARG A 53 -0.20 4.35 -8.31
C ARG A 53 -1.16 3.41 -7.58
N ASN A 54 -0.92 2.10 -7.66
CA ASN A 54 -1.73 1.11 -6.96
C ASN A 54 -1.63 1.28 -5.43
N MET A 55 -0.44 1.57 -4.92
CA MET A 55 -0.21 1.80 -3.49
C MET A 55 -0.98 3.02 -2.96
N VAL A 56 -0.97 4.13 -3.71
CA VAL A 56 -1.74 5.34 -3.35
C VAL A 56 -3.24 5.07 -3.42
N ALA A 57 -3.71 4.37 -4.46
CA ALA A 57 -5.12 4.00 -4.62
C ALA A 57 -5.60 3.12 -3.44
N ALA A 58 -4.80 2.13 -3.04
CA ALA A 58 -5.11 1.26 -1.91
C ALA A 58 -5.20 2.05 -0.59
N ALA A 59 -4.27 2.99 -0.36
CA ALA A 59 -4.31 3.86 0.81
C ALA A 59 -5.57 4.72 0.85
N TRP A 60 -6.02 5.26 -0.29
CA TRP A 60 -7.28 6.00 -0.39
C TRP A 60 -8.50 5.12 -0.10
N GLU A 61 -8.57 3.92 -0.68
CA GLU A 61 -9.67 2.98 -0.43
C GLU A 61 -9.80 2.66 1.07
N VAL A 62 -8.69 2.34 1.72
CA VAL A 62 -8.69 2.00 3.15
C VAL A 62 -9.05 3.23 4.00
N ARG A 63 -8.51 4.40 3.67
CA ARG A 63 -8.81 5.65 4.40
C ARG A 63 -10.29 6.03 4.31
N ALA A 64 -10.93 5.84 3.16
CA ALA A 64 -12.36 6.10 2.99
C ALA A 64 -13.23 5.25 3.94
N ARG A 65 -12.80 4.01 4.22
CA ARG A 65 -13.49 3.12 5.17
C ARG A 65 -13.29 3.50 6.63
N LEU A 66 -12.12 4.05 6.98
CA LEU A 66 -11.81 4.51 8.35
C LEU A 66 -12.59 5.77 8.75
N ASN A 67 -12.95 6.61 7.77
CA ASN A 67 -13.71 7.84 8.00
C ASN A 67 -15.23 7.62 8.09
N ARG A 68 -15.72 6.38 7.93
CA ARG A 68 -17.11 6.05 8.16
C ARG A 68 -17.30 5.76 9.65
N PRO A 69 -18.27 6.39 10.35
CA PRO A 69 -18.57 6.01 11.73
C PRO A 69 -18.89 4.52 11.78
N ALA A 70 -18.41 3.84 12.81
CA ALA A 70 -18.74 2.44 13.03
C ALA A 70 -20.27 2.32 13.19
N ASP A 71 -20.89 1.51 12.34
CA ASP A 71 -22.32 1.14 12.45
C ASP A 71 -22.54 0.27 13.71
#